data_AF-A0A7C5DHE7-F1
#
_entry.id   AF-A0A7C5DHE7-F1
#
_cell.length_a   1.000
_cell.length_b   1.000
_cell.length_c   1.000
_cell.angle_alpha   90.00
_cell.angle_beta   90.00
_cell.angle_gamma   90.00
#
_symmetry.space_group_name_H-M   'P 1'
#
loop_
_entity.id
_entity.type
_entity.pdbx_description
1 polymer ?
#
loop_
_entity_poly.entity_id
_entity_poly.type
_entity_poly.pdbx_seq_one_letter_code
_entity_poly.pdbx_strand_id
1 'polypeptide(L)'
;YYRFVRDFIVEVIRYKAEGLDFILMDYDYATFLETKSQFHPELLKLSESTGNKIKQVIIRMLKEAGVLTIKNGVKTIIKPYSRDILAARYAERGTIDDMMILLMTDREINSLRGKYGR
;
A
#
# COMPACT_ATOMS: atom_id res chain seq x y z
N TYR A 1 2.26 -12.07 -7.48
CA TYR A 1 1.07 -11.24 -7.18
C TYR A 1 1.21 -10.44 -5.89
N TYR A 2 1.41 -11.04 -4.71
CA TYR A 2 1.53 -10.30 -3.45
C TYR A 2 2.66 -9.25 -3.41
N ARG A 3 3.82 -9.53 -4.01
CA ARG A 3 4.95 -8.57 -4.04
C ARG A 3 4.62 -7.27 -4.79
N PHE A 4 3.93 -7.34 -5.93
CA PHE A 4 3.58 -6.15 -6.72
C PHE A 4 2.60 -5.23 -5.96
N VAL A 5 1.61 -5.82 -5.29
CA VAL A 5 0.67 -5.06 -4.45
C VAL A 5 1.37 -4.45 -3.24
N ARG A 6 2.25 -5.23 -2.58
CA ARG A 6 3.08 -4.74 -1.47
C ARG A 6 3.94 -3.56 -1.90
N ASP A 7 4.66 -3.70 -3.01
CA ASP A 7 5.53 -2.65 -3.52
C ASP A 7 4.73 -1.38 -3.84
N PHE A 8 3.52 -1.51 -4.41
CA PHE A 8 2.64 -0.34 -4.62
C PHE A 8 2.24 0.32 -3.30
N ILE A 9 1.91 -0.46 -2.27
CA ILE A 9 1.56 0.09 -0.96
C ILE A 9 2.75 0.81 -0.33
N VAL A 10 3.95 0.23 -0.38
CA VAL A 10 5.15 0.77 0.25
C VAL A 10 5.68 1.98 -0.51
N GLU A 11 5.83 1.87 -1.83
CA GLU A 11 6.51 2.88 -2.65
C GLU A 11 5.60 4.05 -3.04
N VAL A 12 4.28 3.84 -3.06
CA VAL A 12 3.32 4.88 -3.45
C VAL A 12 2.46 5.29 -2.27
N ILE A 13 1.67 4.37 -1.71
CA ILE A 13 0.64 4.74 -0.73
C ILE A 13 1.27 5.26 0.56
N ARG A 14 2.25 4.55 1.11
CA ARG A 14 2.95 4.93 2.34
C ARG A 14 3.74 6.22 2.13
N TYR A 15 4.51 6.33 1.04
CA TYR A 15 5.27 7.53 0.73
C TYR A 15 4.39 8.78 0.64
N LYS A 16 3.25 8.69 -0.05
CA LYS A 16 2.27 9.78 -0.14
C LYS A 16 1.67 10.13 1.24
N ALA A 17 1.26 9.12 2.01
CA ALA A 17 0.73 9.32 3.36
C ALA A 17 1.75 9.98 4.31
N GLU A 18 3.03 9.61 4.22
CA GLU A 18 4.13 10.23 4.98
C GLU A 18 4.37 11.68 4.55
N GLY A 19 4.24 11.96 3.25
CA GLY A 19 4.30 13.30 2.68
C GLY A 19 3.05 14.16 2.87
N LEU A 20 2.06 13.68 3.66
CA LEU A 20 0.74 14.33 3.86
C LEU A 20 -0.07 14.54 2.57
N ASP A 21 0.26 13.80 1.51
CA ASP A 21 -0.52 13.72 0.29
C ASP A 21 -1.47 12.51 0.37
N PHE A 22 -2.74 12.78 0.64
CA PHE A 22 -3.74 11.72 0.81
C PHE A 22 -4.54 11.45 -0.47
N ILE A 23 -4.21 12.07 -1.61
CA ILE A 23 -4.98 11.88 -2.85
C ILE A 23 -4.23 10.92 -3.77
N LEU A 24 -4.82 9.76 -4.03
CA LEU A 24 -4.29 8.79 -4.98
C LEU A 24 -4.78 9.12 -6.39
N MET A 25 -3.87 9.61 -7.21
CA MET A 25 -4.12 10.00 -8.59
C MET A 25 -3.84 8.84 -9.55
N ASP A 26 -4.39 8.93 -10.76
CA ASP A 26 -4.20 7.88 -11.75
C ASP A 26 -2.76 7.81 -12.29
N TYR A 27 -2.05 8.94 -12.29
CA TYR A 27 -0.65 9.01 -12.68
C TYR A 27 0.27 8.30 -11.67
N ASP A 28 -0.08 8.27 -10.37
CA ASP A 28 0.74 7.60 -9.35
C ASP A 28 0.92 6.11 -9.69
N TYR A 29 -0.15 5.47 -10.16
CA TYR A 29 -0.09 4.09 -10.64
C TYR A 29 0.71 3.95 -11.95
N ALA A 30 0.55 4.88 -12.88
CA ALA A 30 1.25 4.84 -14.16
C ALA A 30 2.77 4.95 -13.95
N THR A 31 3.22 5.91 -13.14
CA THR A 31 4.63 6.10 -12.78
C THR A 31 5.19 4.90 -12.04
N PHE A 32 4.43 4.31 -11.12
CA PHE A 32 4.82 3.07 -10.45
C PHE A 32 5.03 1.92 -11.42
N LEU A 33 4.07 1.69 -12.34
CA LEU A 33 4.15 0.62 -13.32
C LEU A 33 5.35 0.82 -14.27
N GLU A 34 5.57 2.05 -14.73
CA GLU A 34 6.71 2.41 -15.56
C GLU A 34 8.03 2.14 -14.84
N THR A 35 8.16 2.58 -13.59
CA THR A 35 9.36 2.35 -12.77
C THR A 35 9.62 0.85 -12.58
N LYS A 36 8.59 0.05 -12.28
CA LYS A 36 8.74 -1.40 -12.14
C LYS A 36 9.13 -2.07 -13.46
N SER A 37 8.65 -1.56 -14.59
CA SER A 37 8.95 -2.11 -15.91
C SER A 37 10.42 -1.98 -16.32
N GLN A 38 11.15 -1.04 -15.74
CA GLN A 38 12.61 -0.89 -15.95
C GLN A 38 13.40 -2.09 -15.40
N PHE A 39 12.92 -2.70 -14.32
CA PHE A 39 13.56 -3.86 -13.67
C PHE A 39 12.88 -5.19 -14.04
N HIS A 40 11.67 -5.12 -14.58
CA HIS A 40 10.82 -6.23 -14.96
C HIS A 40 10.28 -6.03 -16.37
N PRO A 41 11.07 -6.29 -17.43
CA PRO A 41 10.67 -6.06 -18.81
C PRO A 41 9.46 -6.92 -19.25
N GLU A 42 9.09 -7.96 -18.49
CA GLU A 42 7.82 -8.66 -18.64
C GLU A 42 6.59 -7.75 -18.44
N LEU A 43 6.73 -6.67 -17.66
CA LEU A 43 5.68 -5.67 -17.46
C LEU A 43 5.50 -4.77 -18.68
N LEU A 44 6.54 -4.57 -19.50
CA LEU A 44 6.44 -3.83 -20.78
C LEU A 44 5.59 -4.56 -21.82
N LYS A 45 5.40 -5.87 -21.66
CA LYS A 45 4.57 -6.70 -22.55
C LYS A 45 3.09 -6.70 -22.14
N LEU A 46 2.75 -6.07 -21.00
CA LEU A 46 1.36 -5.93 -20.59
C LEU A 46 0.65 -5.00 -21.56
N SER A 47 -0.44 -5.48 -22.16
CA SER A 47 -1.34 -4.57 -22.87
C SER A 47 -1.91 -3.54 -21.90
N GLU A 48 -2.30 -2.37 -22.42
CA GLU A 48 -2.99 -1.34 -21.65
C GLU A 48 -4.20 -1.91 -20.88
N SER A 49 -4.95 -2.81 -21.52
CA SER A 49 -6.09 -3.52 -20.91
C SER A 49 -5.70 -4.37 -19.69
N THR A 50 -4.51 -4.98 -19.70
CA THR A 50 -4.01 -5.81 -18.61
C THR A 50 -3.51 -4.93 -17.46
N GLY A 51 -2.79 -3.86 -17.77
CA GLY A 51 -2.37 -2.86 -16.78
C GLY A 51 -3.56 -2.25 -16.04
N ASN A 52 -4.62 -1.91 -16.77
CA ASN A 52 -5.87 -1.38 -16.20
C ASN A 52 -6.60 -2.39 -15.31
N LYS A 53 -6.64 -3.67 -15.70
CA LYS A 53 -7.19 -4.73 -14.85
C LYS A 53 -6.42 -4.90 -13.54
N ILE A 54 -5.09 -4.90 -13.60
CA ILE A 54 -4.24 -5.00 -12.40
C ILE A 54 -4.51 -3.80 -11.47
N LYS A 55 -4.53 -2.59 -12.02
CA LYS A 55 -4.90 -1.37 -11.28
C LYS A 55 -6.24 -1.52 -10.58
N GLN A 56 -7.26 -1.96 -11.30
CA GLN A 56 -8.61 -2.14 -10.75
C GLN A 56 -8.63 -3.12 -9.58
N VAL A 57 -7.91 -4.24 -9.70
CA VAL A 57 -7.79 -5.24 -8.63
C VAL A 57 -7.10 -4.64 -7.40
N ILE A 58 -6.00 -3.90 -7.59
CA ILE A 58 -5.27 -3.26 -6.48
C ILE A 58 -6.14 -2.23 -5.76
N ILE A 59 -6.79 -1.33 -6.50
CA ILE A 59 -7.66 -0.31 -5.91
C ILE A 59 -8.81 -0.95 -5.13
N ARG A 60 -9.38 -2.05 -5.63
CA ARG A 60 -10.41 -2.81 -4.91
C ARG A 60 -9.87 -3.41 -3.62
N MET A 61 -8.71 -4.06 -3.65
CA MET A 61 -8.08 -4.62 -2.44
C MET A 61 -7.81 -3.55 -1.38
N LEU A 62 -7.28 -2.39 -1.78
CA LEU A 62 -7.01 -1.28 -0.85
C LEU A 62 -8.30 -0.72 -0.23
N LYS A 63 -9.38 -0.67 -1.01
CA LYS A 63 -10.69 -0.26 -0.53
C LYS A 63 -11.25 -1.26 0.49
N GLU A 64 -11.19 -2.55 0.18
CA GLU A 64 -11.66 -3.63 1.07
C GLU A 64 -10.84 -3.68 2.38
N ALA A 65 -9.54 -3.39 2.30
CA ALA A 65 -8.66 -3.28 3.47
C ALA A 65 -8.85 -1.98 4.28
N GLY A 66 -9.68 -1.04 3.83
CA GLY A 66 -9.89 0.25 4.49
C GLY A 66 -8.72 1.23 4.37
N VAL A 67 -7.76 0.96 3.48
CA VAL A 67 -6.59 1.82 3.20
C VAL A 67 -6.96 2.95 2.22
N LEU A 68 -8.02 2.75 1.43
CA LEU A 68 -8.49 3.71 0.44
C LEU A 68 -10.02 3.89 0.53
N THR A 69 -10.49 5.12 0.41
CA THR A 69 -11.90 5.42 0.13
C THR A 69 -12.04 6.10 -1.22
N ILE A 70 -13.22 6.00 -1.83
CA ILE A 70 -13.53 6.67 -3.09
C ILE A 70 -14.84 7.43 -2.91
N LYS A 71 -14.77 8.77 -3.00
CA LYS A 71 -15.93 9.66 -2.91
C LYS A 71 -15.90 10.62 -4.09
N ASN A 72 -17.00 10.70 -4.84
CA ASN A 72 -17.12 11.55 -6.03
C ASN A 72 -15.96 11.37 -7.04
N GLY A 73 -15.49 10.13 -7.21
CA GLY A 73 -14.35 9.81 -8.10
C GLY A 73 -12.96 10.12 -7.52
N VAL A 74 -12.89 10.82 -6.38
CA VAL A 74 -11.63 11.11 -5.68
C VAL A 74 -11.25 9.91 -4.82
N LYS A 75 -10.04 9.38 -5.03
CA LYS A 75 -9.48 8.27 -4.26
C LYS A 75 -8.64 8.86 -3.13
N THR A 76 -9.07 8.66 -1.89
CA THR A 76 -8.41 9.23 -0.71
C THR A 76 -7.79 8.11 0.12
N ILE A 77 -6.50 8.23 0.39
CA ILE A 77 -5.74 7.35 1.28
C ILE A 77 -6.21 7.60 2.71
N ILE A 78 -6.65 6.55 3.36
CA ILE A 78 -7.02 6.56 4.77
C ILE A 78 -5.95 5.79 5.51
N LYS A 79 -5.36 6.41 6.52
CA LYS A 79 -4.57 5.65 7.49
C LYS A 79 -5.53 4.75 8.26
N PRO A 80 -5.44 3.42 8.12
CA PRO A 80 -6.32 2.53 8.86
C PRO A 80 -6.05 2.78 10.35
N TYR A 81 -7.05 3.27 11.08
CA TYR A 81 -7.03 3.35 12.53
C TYR A 81 -6.95 1.92 13.05
N SER A 82 -5.73 1.42 13.16
CA SER A 82 -5.45 0.10 13.71
C SER A 82 -5.72 0.21 15.20
N ARG A 83 -6.96 -0.07 15.63
CA ARG A 83 -7.24 -0.36 17.04
C ARG A 83 -6.21 -1.37 17.51
N ASP A 84 -5.60 -1.11 18.66
CA ASP A 84 -4.46 -1.82 19.27
C ASP A 84 -4.47 -3.36 19.12
N ILE A 85 -5.65 -3.97 18.98
CA ILE A 85 -5.87 -5.40 18.76
C ILE A 85 -5.19 -5.92 17.49
N LEU A 86 -5.26 -5.19 16.37
CA LEU A 86 -4.61 -5.64 15.13
C LEU A 86 -3.09 -5.51 15.27
N ALA A 87 -2.59 -4.38 15.77
CA ALA A 87 -1.17 -4.17 15.99
C ALA A 87 -0.55 -5.22 16.94
N ALA A 88 -1.25 -5.61 18.01
CA ALA A 88 -0.81 -6.69 18.91
C ALA A 88 -0.81 -8.06 18.21
N ARG A 89 -1.86 -8.40 17.45
CA ARG A 89 -1.95 -9.66 16.68
C ARG A 89 -0.85 -9.78 15.62
N TYR A 90 -0.48 -8.67 14.99
CA TYR A 90 0.59 -8.62 14.00
C TYR A 90 1.98 -8.53 14.63
N ALA A 91 2.16 -7.93 15.81
CA ALA A 91 3.43 -7.97 16.53
C ALA A 91 3.79 -9.39 17.01
N GLU A 92 2.79 -10.22 17.34
CA GLU A 92 3.00 -11.59 17.81
C GLU A 92 3.29 -12.61 16.69
N ARG A 93 2.85 -12.35 15.45
CA ARG A 93 2.92 -13.33 14.34
C ARG A 93 3.37 -12.77 12.98
N GLY A 94 3.30 -11.47 12.77
CA GLY A 94 3.46 -10.82 11.47
C GLY A 94 4.89 -10.44 11.16
N THR A 95 5.25 -10.50 9.87
CA THR A 95 6.52 -9.99 9.36
C THR A 95 6.47 -8.46 9.26
N ILE A 96 7.63 -7.78 9.22
CA ILE A 96 7.71 -6.31 9.06
C ILE A 96 6.92 -5.84 7.81
N ASP A 97 6.89 -6.69 6.79
CA ASP A 97 6.14 -6.46 5.55
C ASP A 97 4.64 -6.29 5.77
N ASP A 98 4.07 -6.97 6.77
CA ASP A 98 2.66 -6.90 7.11
C ASP A 98 2.32 -5.59 7.86
N MET A 99 3.29 -5.04 8.60
CA MET A 99 3.14 -3.77 9.32
C MET A 99 3.16 -2.56 8.37
N MET A 100 3.97 -2.63 7.32
CA MET A 100 4.05 -1.60 6.28
C MET A 100 2.73 -1.47 5.50
N ILE A 101 1.99 -2.58 5.35
CA ILE A 101 0.67 -2.61 4.69
C ILE A 101 -0.37 -1.78 5.47
N LEU A 102 -0.21 -1.64 6.79
CA LEU A 102 -1.08 -0.82 7.65
C LEU A 102 -0.76 0.67 7.60
N LEU A 103 0.11 1.10 6.69
CA LEU A 103 0.61 2.49 6.59
C LEU A 103 1.21 2.98 7.91
N MET A 104 1.84 2.07 8.65
CA MET A 104 2.58 2.42 9.85
C MET A 104 3.89 3.11 9.47
N THR A 105 4.14 4.23 10.13
CA THR A 105 5.43 4.94 10.02
C THR A 105 6.52 4.14 10.70
N ASP A 106 7.78 4.38 10.33
CA ASP A 106 8.93 3.75 11.00
C ASP A 106 8.92 3.99 12.51
N ARG A 107 8.46 5.16 12.96
CA ARG A 107 8.30 5.47 14.40
C ARG A 107 7.28 4.57 15.08
N GLU A 108 6.13 4.34 14.46
CA GLU A 108 5.08 3.47 15.01
C GLU A 108 5.53 2.01 15.04
N ILE A 109 6.20 1.54 13.98
CA ILE A 109 6.78 0.19 13.90
C ILE A 109 7.81 0.00 15.03
N ASN A 110 8.72 0.95 15.21
CA ASN A 110 9.75 0.88 16.25
C ASN A 110 9.16 0.94 17.67
N SER A 111 8.10 1.74 17.88
CA SER A 111 7.38 1.81 19.16
C SER A 111 6.68 0.49 19.50
N LEU A 112 6.04 -0.16 18.52
CA LEU A 112 5.41 -1.47 18.70
C LEU A 112 6.41 -2.57 18.99
N ARG A 113 7.59 -2.54 18.35
CA ARG A 113 8.69 -3.46 18.67
C ARG A 113 9.18 -3.30 20.10
N GLY A 114 9.27 -2.09 20.62
CA GLY A 114 9.64 -1.85 22.03
C GLY A 114 8.57 -2.30 23.03
N LYS A 115 7.29 -2.28 22.63
CA LYS A 115 6.15 -2.63 23.49
C LYS A 115 5.82 -4.13 23.52
N TYR A 116 6.02 -4.83 22.40
CA TYR A 116 5.63 -6.24 22.23
C TYR A 116 6.78 -7.17 21.81
N GLY A 117 7.94 -6.63 21.45
CA GLY A 117 9.13 -7.43 21.17
C GLY A 117 9.75 -7.93 22.47
N ARG A 118 9.85 -9.25 22.61
CA ARG A 118 10.86 -9.91 23.44
C ARG A 118 12.11 -10.15 22.61
#